data_AF-A0AAU4BN61-F1
#
_entry.id   AF-A0AAU4BN61-F1
#
_cell.length_a   1.000
_cell.length_b   1.000
_cell.length_c   1.000
_cell.angle_alpha   90.00
_cell.angle_beta   90.00
_cell.angle_gamma   90.00
#
_symmetry.space_group_name_H-M   'P 1'
#
loop_
_entity.id
_entity.type
_entity.pdbx_description
1 polymer ?
#
loop_
_entity_poly.entity_id
_entity_poly.type
_entity_poly.pdbx_seq_one_letter_code
_entity_poly.pdbx_strand_id
1 'polypeptide(L)' 'MSAATEAPDTPRRHLLAIAHRAITFPDLARSEVEDEVALISVIVDREARERAFRELMGALRRGERDAAETLVDLLLGRLR' A
#
# COMPACT_ATOMS: atom_id res chain seq x y z
N MET A 1 2.46 -33.25 -11.51
CA MET A 1 1.68 -32.00 -11.48
C MET A 1 2.60 -30.91 -10.94
N SER A 2 3.07 -30.01 -11.80
CA SER A 2 3.92 -28.90 -11.34
C SER A 2 3.01 -27.87 -10.69
N ALA A 3 3.23 -27.58 -9.40
CA ALA A 3 2.62 -26.44 -8.75
C ALA A 3 2.94 -25.21 -9.60
N ALA A 4 1.91 -24.55 -10.14
CA ALA A 4 2.10 -23.25 -10.74
C ALA A 4 2.63 -22.35 -9.63
N THR A 5 3.92 -22.02 -9.66
CA THR A 5 4.51 -21.02 -8.79
C THR A 5 3.75 -19.74 -9.07
N GLU A 6 2.77 -19.43 -8.21
CA GLU A 6 1.99 -18.22 -8.28
C GLU A 6 2.98 -17.05 -8.35
N ALA A 7 2.87 -16.24 -9.40
CA ALA A 7 3.78 -15.13 -9.58
C ALA A 7 3.75 -14.26 -8.31
N PRO A 8 4.90 -13.80 -7.80
CA PRO A 8 4.92 -13.00 -6.58
C PRO A 8 4.00 -11.79 -6.73
N ASP A 9 3.13 -11.58 -5.74
CA ASP A 9 2.15 -10.48 -5.71
C ASP A 9 2.87 -9.11 -5.66
N THR A 10 3.25 -8.67 -6.86
CA THR A 10 4.15 -7.55 -7.07
C THR A 10 3.52 -6.21 -6.66
N PRO A 11 2.24 -5.93 -6.96
CA PRO A 11 1.58 -4.70 -6.51
C PRO A 11 1.55 -4.56 -4.98
N ARG A 12 1.22 -5.65 -4.27
CA ARG A 12 1.18 -5.68 -2.80
C ARG A 12 2.54 -5.40 -2.19
N ARG A 13 3.58 -6.09 -2.66
CA ARG A 13 4.95 -5.88 -2.19
C ARG A 13 5.42 -4.46 -2.46
N HIS A 14 5.10 -3.91 -3.62
CA HIS A 14 5.50 -2.55 -3.98
C HIS A 14 4.81 -1.51 -3.09
N LEU A 15 3.50 -1.65 -2.85
CA LEU A 15 2.75 -0.75 -1.98
C LEU A 15 3.28 -0.78 -0.53
N LEU A 16 3.60 -1.97 -0.02
CA LEU A 16 4.23 -2.12 1.30
C LEU A 16 5.62 -1.48 1.35
N ALA A 17 6.42 -1.63 0.29
CA ALA A 17 7.74 -1.00 0.22
C ALA A 17 7.65 0.53 0.23
N ILE A 18 6.70 1.12 -0.51
CA ILE A 18 6.45 2.57 -0.47
C ILE A 18 6.02 2.99 0.94
N ALA A 19 5.09 2.27 1.57
CA ALA A 19 4.61 2.59 2.92
C ALA A 19 5.74 2.53 3.96
N HIS A 20 6.58 1.50 3.93
CA HIS A 20 7.76 1.42 4.81
C HIS A 20 8.75 2.55 4.55
N ARG A 21 9.03 2.88 3.28
CA ARG A 21 9.93 3.98 2.92
C ARG A 21 9.39 5.33 3.42
N ALA A 22 8.10 5.59 3.26
CA ALA A 22 7.44 6.80 3.77
C ALA A 22 7.43 6.87 5.31
N ILE A 23 7.37 5.74 6.01
CA ILE A 23 7.50 5.69 7.47
C ILE A 23 8.94 6.03 7.90
N THR A 24 9.95 5.46 7.23
CA THR A 24 11.37 5.60 7.58
C THR A 24 11.93 6.98 7.23
N PHE A 25 11.48 7.57 6.13
CA PHE A 25 11.98 8.85 5.63
C PHE A 25 10.85 9.88 5.53
N PRO A 26 10.45 10.51 6.65
CA PRO A 26 9.35 11.46 6.68
C PRO A 26 9.62 12.75 5.87
N ASP A 27 10.88 13.03 5.55
CA ASP A 27 11.29 14.17 4.71
C ASP A 27 11.13 13.92 3.21
N LEU A 28 10.73 12.71 2.79
CA LEU A 28 10.38 12.44 1.40
C LEU A 28 9.30 13.40 0.93
N ALA A 29 9.45 13.90 -0.29
CA ALA A 29 8.47 14.78 -0.87
C ALA A 29 7.11 14.07 -0.89
N ARG A 30 6.13 14.67 -0.20
CA ARG A 30 4.76 14.14 -0.12
C ARG A 30 4.16 13.87 -1.51
N SER A 31 4.53 14.68 -2.51
CA SER A 31 4.11 14.50 -3.90
C SER A 31 4.69 13.23 -4.54
N GLU A 32 5.97 12.92 -4.30
CA GLU A 32 6.62 11.74 -4.91
C GLU A 32 6.00 10.43 -4.40
N VAL A 33 5.78 10.34 -3.08
CA VAL A 33 5.10 9.17 -2.48
C VAL A 33 3.67 9.06 -3.00
N GLU A 34 2.97 10.17 -3.17
CA GLU A 34 1.59 10.17 -3.66
C GLU A 34 1.49 9.70 -5.11
N ASP A 35 2.38 10.16 -5.99
CA ASP A 35 2.45 9.73 -7.39
C ASP A 35 2.70 8.22 -7.49
N GLU A 36 3.64 7.68 -6.69
CA GLU A 36 3.92 6.25 -6.65
C GLU A 36 2.73 5.42 -6.16
N VAL A 37 2.02 5.91 -5.14
CA VAL A 37 0.79 5.24 -4.65
C VAL A 37 -0.32 5.33 -5.69
N ALA A 38 -0.45 6.44 -6.41
CA ALA A 38 -1.44 6.62 -7.48
C ALA A 38 -1.23 5.65 -8.66
N LEU A 39 0.01 5.28 -8.98
CA LEU A 39 0.31 4.32 -10.05
C LEU A 39 -0.15 2.89 -9.74
N ILE A 40 -0.32 2.55 -8.47
CA ILE A 40 -0.60 1.19 -7.99
C ILE A 40 -2.02 1.07 -7.47
N SER A 41 -2.56 2.15 -6.89
CA SER A 41 -3.87 2.15 -6.27
C SER A 41 -5.00 2.19 -7.30
N VAL A 42 -6.09 1.47 -7.02
CA VAL A 42 -7.34 1.58 -7.80
C VAL A 42 -8.22 2.76 -7.35
N ILE A 43 -7.91 3.39 -6.21
CA ILE A 43 -8.69 4.50 -5.68
C ILE A 43 -8.37 5.76 -6.49
N VAL A 44 -9.32 6.18 -7.33
CA VAL A 44 -9.17 7.35 -8.22
C VAL A 44 -9.15 8.65 -7.43
N ASP A 45 -10.03 8.77 -6.42
CA ASP A 45 -10.11 9.97 -5.59
C ASP A 45 -8.84 10.16 -4.76
N ARG A 46 -8.22 11.34 -4.91
CA ARG A 46 -6.93 11.66 -4.29
C ARG A 46 -7.01 11.65 -2.77
N GLU A 47 -8.05 12.27 -2.21
CA GLU A 47 -8.19 12.40 -0.76
C GLU A 47 -8.45 11.05 -0.09
N ALA A 48 -9.29 10.22 -0.70
CA ALA A 48 -9.56 8.86 -0.24
C ALA A 48 -8.30 7.98 -0.31
N ARG A 49 -7.55 8.05 -1.41
CA ARG A 49 -6.28 7.32 -1.56
C ARG A 49 -5.26 7.73 -0.52
N GLU A 50 -5.07 9.04 -0.33
CA GLU A 50 -4.15 9.56 0.69
C GLU A 50 -4.57 9.15 2.10
N ARG A 51 -5.87 9.17 2.41
CA ARG A 51 -6.39 8.72 3.69
C ARG A 51 -6.10 7.23 3.92
N ALA A 52 -6.48 6.37 2.98
CA ALA A 52 -6.22 4.93 3.06
C ALA A 52 -4.71 4.62 3.21
N PHE A 53 -3.87 5.35 2.48
CA PHE A 53 -2.42 5.20 2.57
C PHE A 53 -1.85 5.67 3.93
N ARG A 54 -2.37 6.77 4.50
CA ARG A 54 -2.01 7.20 5.86
C ARG A 54 -2.45 6.20 6.92
N GLU A 55 -3.65 5.62 6.77
CA GLU A 55 -4.13 4.56 7.64
C GLU A 55 -3.24 3.32 7.55
N LEU A 56 -2.79 2.94 6.35
CA LEU A 56 -1.86 1.83 6.13
C LEU A 56 -0.56 2.06 6.89
N MET A 57 0.03 3.26 6.75
CA MET A 57 1.24 3.61 7.50
C MET A 57 1.02 3.57 9.01
N GLY A 58 -0.16 4.00 9.49
CA GLY A 58 -0.55 3.92 10.89
C GLY A 58 -0.62 2.48 11.41
N ALA A 59 -1.27 1.58 10.67
CA ALA A 59 -1.37 0.16 11.00
C ALA A 59 0.02 -0.51 11.04
N LEU A 60 0.87 -0.22 10.06
CA LEU A 60 2.25 -0.73 10.02
C LEU A 60 3.08 -0.25 11.21
N ARG A 61 2.98 1.03 11.61
CA ARG A 61 3.67 1.57 12.79
C ARG A 61 3.23 0.90 14.10
N ARG A 62 1.95 0.51 14.20
CA ARG A 62 1.38 -0.16 15.38
C ARG A 62 1.56 -1.67 15.37
N GLY A 63 2.09 -2.26 14.29
CA GLY A 63 2.21 -3.71 14.15
C GLY A 63 0.86 -4.42 13.92
N GLU A 64 -0.17 -3.68 13.51
CA GLU A 64 -1.51 -4.20 13.25
C GLU A 64 -1.56 -4.87 11.88
N ARG A 65 -1.06 -6.11 11.81
CA ARG A 65 -0.90 -6.83 10.55
C ARG A 65 -2.21 -6.95 9.77
N ASP A 66 -3.27 -7.45 10.38
CA ASP A 66 -4.54 -7.70 9.68
C ASP A 66 -5.16 -6.40 9.12
N ALA A 67 -5.03 -5.29 9.85
CA ALA A 67 -5.47 -3.98 9.40
C ALA A 67 -4.64 -3.48 8.21
N ALA A 68 -3.31 -3.64 8.26
CA ALA A 68 -2.43 -3.29 7.15
C ALA A 68 -2.72 -4.14 5.90
N GLU A 69 -2.98 -5.43 6.07
CA GLU A 69 -3.36 -6.33 4.97
C GLU A 69 -4.69 -5.90 4.34
N THR A 70 -5.69 -5.56 5.16
CA THR A 70 -6.99 -5.04 4.69
C THR A 70 -6.84 -3.74 3.91
N LEU A 71 -5.99 -2.81 4.37
CA LEU A 71 -5.76 -1.52 3.71
C LEU A 71 -5.00 -1.65 2.40
N VAL A 72 -4.06 -2.60 2.32
CA VAL A 72 -3.41 -2.97 1.06
C VAL A 72 -4.45 -3.51 0.07
N ASP A 73 -5.31 -4.43 0.50
CA ASP A 73 -6.33 -5.00 -0.36
C ASP A 73 -7.37 -3.97 -0.78
N LEU A 74 -7.73 -3.02 0.10
CA LEU A 74 -8.53 -1.85 -0.25
C LEU A 74 -7.87 -1.02 -1.37
N LEU A 75 -6.60 -0.65 -1.19
CA LEU A 75 -5.85 0.16 -2.15
C LEU A 75 -5.71 -0.54 -3.51
N LEU A 76 -5.69 -1.88 -3.54
CA LEU A 76 -5.61 -2.69 -4.75
C LEU A 76 -6.97 -3.15 -5.30
N GLY A 77 -8.09 -2.81 -4.66
CA GLY A 77 -9.43 -3.20 -5.10
C GLY A 77 -9.75 -4.68 -4.93
N ARG A 78 -9.18 -5.32 -3.90
CA ARG A 78 -9.26 -6.77 -3.64
C ARG A 78 -10.12 -7.16 -2.44
N LEU A 79 -10.80 -6.20 -1.81
CA LEU A 79 -11.81 -6.51 -0.78
C LEU A 79 -12.94 -7.33 -1.43
N ARG A 80 -13.11 -8.57 -0.98
CA ARG A 80 -14.21 -9.46 -1.38
C ARG A 80 -15.39 -9.29 -0.45
#